data_AF-I4W7S5-F1
#
_entry.id   AF-I4W7S5-F1
#
_cell.length_a   1.000
_cell.length_b   1.000
_cell.length_c   1.000
_cell.angle_alpha   90.00
_cell.angle_beta   90.00
_cell.angle_gamma   90.00
#
_symmetry.space_group_name_H-M   'P 1'
#
loop_
_entity.id
_entity.type
_entity.pdbx_description
1 polymer ?
#
loop_
_entity_poly.entity_id
_entity_poly.type
_entity_poly.pdbx_seq_one_letter_code
_entity_poly.pdbx_strand_id
1 'polypeptide(L)'
;MLGILGGGQLARMLALAAAPLGVKTQVVDNVADACAGQVAPLIQADWSDQAALDAFAAQVDVVTSISRTCRPRLRAGWPARWRCIPIPMRWPWHRTG
;
A
#
# COMPACT_ATOMS: atom_id res chain seq x y z
N MET A 1 5.69 -1.27 10.12
CA MET A 1 5.53 -0.36 8.97
C MET A 1 4.54 -0.96 7.98
N LEU A 2 3.55 -0.19 7.55
CA LEU A 2 2.53 -0.60 6.58
C LEU A 2 2.99 -0.23 5.16
N GLY A 3 3.11 -1.23 4.30
CA GLY A 3 3.37 -1.06 2.88
C GLY A 3 2.07 -0.88 2.09
N ILE A 4 2.00 0.13 1.22
CA ILE A 4 0.85 0.42 0.37
C ILE A 4 1.28 0.24 -1.09
N LEU A 5 0.65 -0.71 -1.78
CA LEU A 5 0.82 -0.90 -3.22
C LEU A 5 -0.19 -0.05 -3.97
N GLY A 6 0.35 0.97 -4.66
CA GLY A 6 -0.36 1.97 -5.44
C GLY A 6 -0.47 3.27 -4.65
N GLY A 7 0.00 4.37 -5.23
CA GLY A 7 0.09 5.70 -4.65
C GLY A 7 -1.00 6.67 -5.10
N GLY A 8 -2.16 6.16 -5.53
CA GLY A 8 -3.33 6.98 -5.88
C GLY A 8 -3.95 7.73 -4.68
N GLN A 9 -5.01 8.50 -4.92
CA GLN A 9 -5.65 9.34 -3.89
C GLN A 9 -6.12 8.55 -2.65
N LEU A 10 -6.58 7.30 -2.83
CA LEU A 10 -6.97 6.45 -1.70
C LEU A 10 -5.78 6.07 -0.81
N ALA A 11 -4.60 5.85 -1.39
CA ALA A 11 -3.39 5.58 -0.61
C ALA A 11 -2.98 6.80 0.21
N ARG A 12 -3.14 8.01 -0.36
CA ARG A 12 -2.94 9.26 0.38
C ARG A 12 -3.88 9.35 1.58
N MET A 13 -5.17 9.06 1.39
CA MET A 13 -6.14 9.06 2.50
C MET A 13 -5.77 8.03 3.58
N LEU A 14 -5.30 6.85 3.19
CA LEU A 14 -4.88 5.82 4.13
C LEU A 14 -3.62 6.23 4.90
N ALA A 15 -2.62 6.77 4.23
CA ALA A 15 -1.39 7.25 4.86
C ALA A 15 -1.68 8.36 5.88
N LEU A 16 -2.57 9.31 5.53
CA LEU A 16 -3.01 10.36 6.44
C LEU A 16 -3.78 9.82 7.65
N ALA A 17 -4.61 8.79 7.48
CA ALA A 17 -5.33 8.15 8.58
C ALA A 17 -4.41 7.28 9.46
N ALA A 18 -3.32 6.76 8.91
CA ALA A 18 -2.34 5.96 9.63
C ALA A 18 -1.42 6.81 10.53
N ALA A 19 -1.12 8.05 10.11
CA ALA A 19 -0.28 8.99 10.86
C ALA A 19 -0.72 9.23 12.32
N PRO A 20 -2.00 9.57 12.63
CA PRO A 20 -2.46 9.76 14.01
C PRO A 20 -2.47 8.47 14.84
N LEU A 21 -2.44 7.30 14.20
CA LEU A 21 -2.34 6.00 14.87
C LEU A 21 -0.89 5.60 15.17
N GLY A 22 0.10 6.43 14.84
CA GLY A 22 1.52 6.12 15.01
C GLY A 22 2.05 5.07 14.03
N VAL A 23 1.28 4.74 12.99
CA VAL A 23 1.65 3.72 12.01
C VAL A 23 2.44 4.36 10.88
N LYS A 24 3.73 4.00 10.77
CA LYS A 24 4.57 4.39 9.63
C LYS A 24 4.09 3.71 8.36
N THR A 25 3.95 4.47 7.28
CA THR A 25 3.51 3.99 5.97
C THR A 25 4.61 4.18 4.93
N GLN A 26 4.69 3.27 3.97
CA GLN A 26 5.59 3.34 2.82
C GLN A 26 4.80 2.97 1.58
N VAL A 27 4.89 3.78 0.53
CA VAL A 27 4.14 3.60 -0.71
C VAL A 27 5.08 3.09 -1.81
N VAL A 28 4.59 2.17 -2.64
CA VAL A 28 5.20 1.79 -3.92
C VAL A 28 4.25 2.14 -5.04
N ASP A 29 4.75 2.84 -6.04
CA ASP A 29 4.04 3.10 -7.30
C ASP A 29 5.06 3.18 -8.45
N ASN A 30 4.64 2.90 -9.68
CA ASN A 30 5.48 3.09 -10.86
C ASN A 30 5.51 4.56 -11.32
N VAL A 31 4.56 5.38 -10.84
CA VAL A 31 4.48 6.82 -11.12
C VAL A 31 5.22 7.62 -10.06
N ALA A 32 6.20 8.42 -10.48
CA ALA A 32 7.00 9.26 -9.58
C ALA A 32 6.17 10.36 -8.88
N ASP A 33 5.14 10.89 -9.55
CA ASP A 33 4.25 11.94 -9.04
C ASP A 33 2.95 11.37 -8.44
N ALA A 34 3.05 10.23 -7.77
CA ALA A 34 1.91 9.61 -7.13
C ALA A 34 1.40 10.48 -5.97
N CYS A 35 0.08 10.70 -5.88
CA CYS A 35 -0.53 11.58 -4.87
C CYS A 35 -0.14 11.20 -3.42
N ALA A 36 0.08 9.92 -3.15
CA ALA A 36 0.46 9.46 -1.82
C ALA A 36 1.92 9.79 -1.45
N GLY A 37 2.79 10.06 -2.43
CA GLY A 37 4.18 10.50 -2.22
C GLY A 37 4.29 11.87 -1.53
N GLN A 38 3.22 12.66 -1.54
CA GLN A 38 3.15 13.95 -0.85
C GLN A 38 3.03 13.80 0.68
N VAL A 39 2.58 12.64 1.17
CA VAL A 39 2.25 12.42 2.59
C VAL A 39 3.01 11.25 3.22
N ALA A 40 3.55 10.35 2.40
CA ALA A 40 4.33 9.21 2.84
C ALA A 40 5.51 8.99 1.88
N PRO A 41 6.62 8.39 2.34
CA PRO A 41 7.71 8.02 1.47
C PRO A 41 7.22 7.16 0.29
N LEU A 42 7.68 7.50 -0.92
CA LEU A 42 7.34 6.80 -2.16
C LEU A 42 8.59 6.10 -2.69
N ILE A 43 8.48 4.81 -2.97
CA ILE A 43 9.44 4.05 -3.75
C ILE A 43 8.88 3.94 -5.15
N GLN A 44 9.60 4.51 -6.10
CA GLN A 44 9.28 4.35 -7.52
C GLN A 44 9.78 2.99 -8.01
N ALA A 45 8.87 2.05 -8.23
CA ALA A 45 9.21 0.72 -8.73
C ALA A 45 8.10 0.19 -9.65
N ASP A 46 8.49 -0.55 -10.69
CA ASP A 46 7.54 -1.20 -11.58
C ASP A 46 6.97 -2.47 -10.92
N TRP A 47 5.70 -2.78 -11.23
CA TRP A 47 5.02 -3.99 -10.75
C TRP A 47 5.64 -5.29 -11.28
N SER A 48 6.43 -5.21 -12.35
CA SER A 48 7.16 -6.33 -12.95
C SER A 48 8.53 -6.55 -12.33
N ASP A 49 9.05 -5.60 -11.55
CA ASP A 49 10.35 -5.71 -10.89
C ASP A 49 10.22 -6.45 -9.55
N GLN A 50 10.38 -7.78 -9.63
CA GLN A 50 10.29 -8.63 -8.45
C GLN A 50 11.38 -8.30 -7.41
N ALA A 51 12.57 -7.90 -7.84
CA ALA A 51 13.67 -7.61 -6.92
C ALA A 51 13.39 -6.33 -6.12
N ALA A 52 12.86 -5.29 -6.78
CA ALA A 52 12.43 -4.07 -6.10
C ALA A 52 11.26 -4.33 -5.13
N LEU A 53 10.31 -5.15 -5.54
CA LEU A 53 9.16 -5.53 -4.70
C LEU A 53 9.59 -6.36 -3.49
N ASP A 54 10.56 -7.26 -3.65
CA ASP A 54 11.12 -8.06 -2.55
C ASP A 54 11.93 -7.20 -1.58
N ALA A 55 12.70 -6.23 -2.08
CA ALA A 55 13.41 -5.26 -1.25
C ALA A 55 12.46 -4.33 -0.49
N PHE A 56 11.34 -3.92 -1.11
CA PHE A 56 10.27 -3.20 -0.42
C PHE A 56 9.62 -4.07 0.64
N ALA A 57 9.28 -5.32 0.30
CA ALA A 57 8.70 -6.28 1.22
C ALA A 57 9.63 -6.49 2.43
N ALA A 58 10.95 -6.59 2.25
CA ALA A 58 11.88 -6.73 3.38
C ALA A 58 11.84 -5.58 4.40
N GLN A 59 11.31 -4.40 4.03
CA GLN A 59 11.26 -3.21 4.88
C GLN A 59 9.93 -3.02 5.61
N VAL A 60 8.85 -3.69 5.18
CA VAL A 60 7.48 -3.51 5.69
C VAL A 60 7.00 -4.76 6.42
N ASP A 61 6.09 -4.62 7.39
CA ASP A 61 5.57 -5.78 8.15
C ASP A 61 4.28 -6.32 7.52
N VAL A 62 3.46 -5.42 6.99
CA VAL A 62 2.16 -5.72 6.41
C VAL A 62 2.04 -4.96 5.11
N VAL A 63 1.51 -5.59 4.07
CA VAL A 63 1.28 -4.95 2.78
C VAL A 63 -0.20 -4.93 2.47
N THR A 64 -0.69 -3.77 2.04
CA THR A 64 -2.04 -3.57 1.55
C THR A 64 -2.00 -3.07 0.11
N SER A 65 -2.89 -3.59 -0.73
CA SER A 65 -3.05 -3.15 -2.11
C SER A 65 -4.33 -2.34 -2.23
N ILE A 66 -4.23 -1.10 -2.71
CA ILE A 66 -5.41 -0.22 -2.84
C ILE A 66 -5.86 -0.04 -4.29
N SER A 67 -4.96 -0.28 -5.25
CA SER A 67 -5.31 -0.25 -6.67
C SER A 67 -6.02 -1.55 -7.07
N ARG A 68 -7.11 -1.43 -7.83
CA ARG A 68 -7.86 -2.59 -8.36
C ARG A 68 -7.01 -3.44 -9.30
N THR A 69 -6.01 -2.83 -9.93
CA THR A 69 -5.11 -3.45 -10.93
C THR A 69 -4.04 -4.34 -10.31
N CYS A 70 -3.85 -4.30 -8.98
CA CYS A 70 -2.82 -5.06 -8.27
C CYS A 70 -3.08 -6.60 -8.15
N ARG A 71 -3.83 -7.24 -9.08
CA ARG A 71 -4.01 -8.71 -9.17
C ARG A 71 -3.64 -9.24 -10.57
N PRO A 72 -3.05 -10.45 -10.77
CA PRO A 72 -2.70 -11.53 -9.84
C PRO A 72 -1.20 -11.95 -9.83
N ARG A 73 -0.28 -11.27 -10.52
CA ARG A 73 1.11 -11.75 -10.69
C ARG A 73 1.96 -11.68 -9.41
N LEU A 74 1.66 -10.75 -8.52
CA LEU A 74 2.29 -10.59 -7.19
C LEU A 74 1.94 -11.69 -6.17
N ARG A 75 0.92 -12.53 -6.43
CA ARG A 75 0.49 -13.59 -5.48
C ARG A 75 1.30 -14.89 -5.57
N ALA A 76 2.05 -15.11 -6.66
CA ALA A 76 2.68 -16.41 -6.92
C ALA A 76 4.06 -16.60 -6.26
N GLY A 77 4.74 -15.50 -5.87
CA GLY A 77 6.11 -15.55 -5.33
C GLY A 77 6.27 -15.10 -3.88
N TRP A 78 5.21 -14.60 -3.23
CA TRP A 78 5.34 -14.04 -1.88
C TRP A 78 5.18 -15.10 -0.79
N PRO A 79 6.09 -15.17 0.19
CA PRO A 79 6.03 -16.17 1.25
C PRO A 79 4.74 -16.06 2.07
N ALA A 80 4.25 -17.19 2.59
CA ALA A 80 2.95 -17.31 3.27
C ALA A 80 2.72 -16.35 4.47
N ARG A 81 3.77 -15.67 4.96
CA ARG A 81 3.67 -14.62 5.98
C ARG A 81 2.92 -13.37 5.50
N TRP A 82 2.86 -13.14 4.19
CA TRP A 82 2.29 -11.92 3.62
C TRP A 82 0.79 -12.07 3.37
N ARG A 83 -0.03 -11.42 4.20
CA ARG A 83 -1.45 -11.24 3.92
C ARG A 83 -1.68 -9.88 3.28
N CYS A 84 -1.98 -9.86 1.98
CA CYS A 84 -2.70 -8.74 1.38
C CYS A 84 -4.09 -8.70 2.02
N ILE A 85 -4.25 -7.81 3.00
CA ILE A 85 -5.55 -7.53 3.62
C ILE A 85 -6.24 -6.51 2.70
N PRO A 86 -7.29 -6.90 1.96
CA PRO A 86 -8.08 -5.90 1.25
C PRO A 86 -8.71 -4.98 2.29
N ILE A 87 -8.61 -3.67 2.08
CA ILE A 87 -9.30 -2.72 2.93
C ILE A 87 -10.80 -3.02 2.81
N PRO A 88 -11.49 -3.41 3.90
CA PRO A 88 -12.92 -3.54 3.85
C PRO A 88 -13.48 -2.15 3.56
N MET A 89 -14.19 -1.98 2.44
CA MET A 89 -14.88 -0.73 2.08
C MET A 89 -15.99 -0.33 3.09
N ARG A 90 -16.12 -1.04 4.22
CA ARG A 90 -17.12 -0.80 5.26
C ARG A 90 -16.53 0.10 6.34
N TRP A 91 -16.27 1.36 5.99
CA TRP A 91 -15.93 2.40 6.96
C TRP A 91 -17.19 2.78 7.78
N PRO A 92 -17.09 3.07 9.10
CA PRO A 92 -18.28 3.27 9.94
C PRO A 92 -19.01 4.62 9.75
N TRP A 93 -18.64 5.45 8.77
CA TRP A 93 -19.23 6.80 8.58
C TRP A 93 -20.74 6.82 8.29
N HIS A 94 -21.39 5.67 8.08
CA HIS A 94 -22.83 5.55 7.80
C HIS A 94 -23.68 5.06 8.98
N ARG A 95 -23.30 5.32 10.24
CA ARG A 95 -24.19 5.17 11.41
C ARG A 95 -24.06 6.30 12.42
N THR A 96 -24.54 7.48 12.06
CA THR A 96 -25.10 8.45 13.00
C THR A 96 -25.99 9.38 12.18
N GLY A 97 -27.28 9.07 12.18
CA GLY A 97 -28.39 9.85 11.67
C GLY A 97 -29.63 9.37 12.39
#